data_AF-A0A2E2BGK8-F1
#
_entry.id   AF-A0A2E2BGK8-F1
#
_cell.length_a   1.000
_cell.length_b   1.000
_cell.length_c   1.000
_cell.angle_alpha   90.00
_cell.angle_beta   90.00
_cell.angle_gamma   90.00
#
_symmetry.space_group_name_H-M   'P 1'
#
loop_
_entity.id
_entity.type
_entity.pdbx_description
1 polymer ?
#
loop_
_entity_poly.entity_id
_entity_poly.type
_entity_poly.pdbx_seq_one_letter_code
_entity_poly.pdbx_strand_id
1 'polypeptide(L)'
;MCDLNDSGAWDTDKVVLIGIGIGAGSVNSWNVTGPWVQDFTMGVWNQFLEGTDGARKKIALVDPSLERRYIGDYSGSSISNSQLNELYAQIQILIDEMVSSVPGDINADGELNVVDVISVVNLILAGEYNQVADINNDNALNVTDVISMVNLILSN
;
A
#
# COMPACT_ATOMS: atom_id res chain seq x y z
N MET A 1 19.98 -6.57 -6.47
CA MET A 1 19.25 -7.82 -6.71
C MET A 1 18.64 -8.16 -5.37
N CYS A 2 17.38 -7.81 -5.16
CA CYS A 2 16.68 -8.18 -3.94
C CYS A 2 16.17 -9.60 -4.21
N ASP A 3 16.79 -10.59 -3.56
CA ASP A 3 16.25 -11.93 -3.52
C ASP A 3 14.88 -11.85 -2.88
N LEU A 4 13.86 -12.23 -3.66
CA LEU A 4 12.51 -12.47 -3.18
C LEU A 4 12.59 -13.72 -2.29
N ASN A 5 12.88 -13.53 -1.01
CA ASN A 5 12.85 -14.58 -0.01
C ASN A 5 11.47 -14.59 0.64
N ASP A 6 10.74 -15.70 0.50
CA ASP A 6 9.40 -15.98 1.04
C ASP A 6 9.37 -16.09 2.59
N SER A 7 10.29 -15.44 3.29
CA SER A 7 10.39 -15.50 4.76
C SER A 7 9.53 -14.42 5.45
N GLY A 8 8.22 -14.40 5.13
CA GLY A 8 7.17 -14.08 6.09
C GLY A 8 6.93 -12.62 6.51
N ALA A 9 6.58 -11.72 5.58
CA ALA A 9 6.02 -10.42 5.97
C ALA A 9 5.00 -9.82 4.97
N TRP A 10 4.48 -10.58 4.01
CA TRP A 10 3.45 -10.07 3.09
C TRP A 10 2.12 -10.74 3.38
N ASP A 11 1.12 -9.92 3.73
CA ASP A 11 -0.28 -10.33 3.82
C ASP A 11 -0.81 -10.54 2.39
N THR A 12 -0.50 -11.71 1.82
CA THR A 12 -0.88 -12.08 0.45
C THR A 12 -2.38 -12.17 0.24
N ASP A 13 -3.17 -12.21 1.32
CA ASP A 13 -4.64 -12.16 1.26
C ASP A 13 -5.16 -10.78 0.80
N LYS A 14 -4.31 -9.74 0.80
CA LYS A 14 -4.63 -8.39 0.30
C LYS A 14 -4.12 -8.12 -1.12
N VAL A 15 -3.43 -9.06 -1.75
CA VAL A 15 -2.84 -8.88 -3.09
C VAL A 15 -3.78 -9.45 -4.14
N VAL A 16 -4.44 -8.58 -4.91
CA VAL A 16 -5.24 -9.00 -6.06
C VAL A 16 -4.35 -9.06 -7.30
N LEU A 17 -4.08 -10.28 -7.77
CA LEU A 17 -3.41 -10.51 -9.05
C LEU A 17 -4.41 -10.37 -10.20
N ILE A 18 -4.44 -9.20 -10.85
CA ILE A 18 -5.43 -8.87 -11.89
C ILE A 18 -5.06 -9.49 -13.27
N GLY A 19 -3.86 -10.06 -13.42
CA GLY A 19 -3.51 -10.90 -14.56
C GLY A 19 -2.02 -11.22 -14.67
N ILE A 20 -1.69 -12.49 -14.97
CA ILE A 20 -0.36 -12.90 -15.43
C ILE A 20 -0.49 -13.18 -16.92
N GLY A 21 0.32 -12.50 -17.74
CA GLY A 21 0.44 -12.88 -19.14
C GLY A 21 1.17 -14.21 -19.28
N ILE A 22 0.42 -15.30 -19.45
CA ILE A 22 0.95 -16.64 -19.70
C ILE A 22 0.95 -16.91 -21.21
N GLY A 23 1.92 -16.34 -21.93
CA GLY A 23 2.12 -16.72 -23.33
C GLY A 23 3.09 -15.83 -24.10
N ALA A 24 3.98 -16.46 -24.87
CA ALA A 24 4.58 -15.89 -26.06
C ALA A 24 3.68 -16.27 -27.25
N GLY A 25 2.87 -15.34 -27.75
CA GLY A 25 2.00 -15.55 -28.89
C GLY A 25 2.34 -14.58 -30.03
N SER A 26 2.45 -15.10 -31.25
CA SER A 26 2.54 -14.28 -32.46
C SER A 26 1.12 -13.99 -32.96
N VAL A 27 0.69 -12.73 -32.93
CA VAL A 27 -0.36 -12.26 -33.85
C VAL A 27 0.37 -11.88 -35.14
N ASN A 28 0.00 -12.51 -36.24
CA ASN A 28 0.66 -12.54 -37.57
C ASN A 28 1.06 -11.16 -38.18
N SER A 29 1.95 -10.39 -37.54
CA SER A 29 2.65 -9.24 -38.14
C SER A 29 3.70 -8.55 -37.25
N TRP A 30 3.84 -8.87 -35.94
CA TRP A 30 4.57 -7.94 -35.06
C TRP A 30 5.71 -8.51 -34.19
N ASN A 31 6.10 -9.77 -34.35
CA ASN A 31 7.34 -10.36 -33.81
C ASN A 31 7.77 -9.86 -32.41
N VAL A 32 6.87 -9.93 -31.43
CA VAL A 32 7.15 -9.54 -30.04
C VAL A 32 7.03 -10.74 -29.11
N THR A 33 8.12 -11.05 -28.41
CA THR A 33 8.22 -12.03 -27.34
C THR A 33 8.01 -11.32 -26.00
N GLY A 34 6.79 -11.37 -25.47
CA GLY A 34 6.50 -10.86 -24.12
C GLY A 34 5.14 -11.32 -23.62
N PRO A 35 4.96 -11.44 -22.29
CA PRO A 35 3.68 -11.79 -21.68
C PRO A 35 2.64 -10.70 -22.00
N TRP A 36 1.47 -11.07 -22.52
CA TRP A 36 0.35 -10.17 -22.72
C TRP A 36 -0.82 -10.51 -21.79
N VAL A 37 -1.65 -9.52 -21.44
CA VAL A 37 -2.99 -9.76 -20.91
C VAL A 37 -3.96 -9.47 -22.06
N GLN A 38 -4.71 -10.49 -22.50
CA GLN A 38 -5.76 -10.28 -23.49
C GLN A 38 -7.04 -9.84 -22.80
N ASP A 39 -7.32 -8.54 -22.86
CA ASP A 39 -8.58 -7.94 -22.42
C ASP A 39 -9.46 -7.65 -23.65
N PHE A 40 -10.14 -8.68 -24.14
CA PHE A 40 -11.05 -8.54 -25.30
C PHE A 40 -12.25 -7.64 -25.02
N THR A 41 -12.60 -7.48 -23.74
CA THR A 41 -13.72 -6.65 -23.29
C THR A 41 -13.36 -5.18 -23.12
N MET A 42 -12.08 -4.83 -23.17
CA MET A 42 -11.54 -3.53 -22.76
C MET A 42 -11.88 -3.14 -21.32
N GLY A 43 -12.29 -4.08 -20.46
CA GLY A 43 -12.69 -3.79 -19.08
C GLY A 43 -11.51 -3.34 -18.22
N VAL A 44 -10.39 -4.08 -18.29
CA VAL A 44 -9.13 -3.74 -17.61
C VAL A 44 -8.54 -2.47 -18.21
N TRP A 45 -8.60 -2.31 -19.53
CA TRP A 45 -8.15 -1.08 -20.18
C TRP A 45 -8.95 0.13 -19.69
N ASN A 46 -10.28 0.09 -19.77
CA ASN A 46 -11.14 1.20 -19.39
C ASN A 46 -11.00 1.53 -17.90
N GLN A 47 -10.91 0.50 -17.05
CA GLN A 47 -10.81 0.70 -15.61
C GLN A 47 -9.46 1.26 -15.16
N PHE A 48 -8.34 0.78 -15.73
CA PHE A 48 -7.00 1.07 -15.18
C PHE A 48 -6.06 1.79 -16.15
N LEU A 49 -6.27 1.70 -17.46
CA LEU A 49 -5.32 2.19 -18.47
C LEU A 49 -5.89 3.29 -19.37
N GLU A 50 -7.18 3.61 -19.27
CA GLU A 50 -7.81 4.68 -20.04
C GLU A 50 -7.14 6.03 -19.77
N GLY A 51 -7.10 6.87 -20.81
CA GLY A 51 -6.43 8.18 -20.78
C GLY A 51 -4.91 8.11 -20.87
N THR A 52 -4.31 6.93 -20.98
CA THR A 52 -2.88 6.78 -21.23
C THR A 52 -2.56 6.59 -22.71
N ASP A 53 -1.29 6.73 -23.08
CA ASP A 53 -0.87 6.50 -24.45
C ASP A 53 -1.02 5.02 -24.87
N GLY A 54 -0.87 4.75 -26.16
CA GLY A 54 -0.96 3.40 -26.71
C GLY A 54 0.26 2.50 -26.41
N ALA A 55 1.12 2.84 -25.44
CA ALA A 55 2.25 2.00 -25.08
C ALA A 55 1.76 0.63 -24.58
N ARG A 56 2.36 -0.43 -25.10
CA ARG A 56 1.89 -1.81 -24.86
C ARG A 56 2.44 -2.44 -23.58
N LYS A 57 3.41 -1.79 -22.92
CA LYS A 57 4.12 -2.29 -21.74
C LYS A 57 4.00 -1.28 -20.62
N LYS A 58 3.03 -1.54 -19.74
CA LYS A 58 2.66 -0.66 -18.64
C LYS A 58 2.64 -1.45 -17.34
N ILE A 59 2.91 -0.73 -16.26
CA ILE A 59 2.71 -1.16 -14.88
C ILE A 59 1.68 -0.20 -14.31
N ALA A 60 0.58 -0.74 -13.81
CA ALA A 60 -0.40 0.04 -13.05
C ALA A 60 -0.36 -0.42 -11.60
N LEU A 61 -0.30 0.55 -10.68
CA LEU A 61 -0.47 0.32 -9.26
C LEU A 61 -1.85 0.82 -8.87
N VAL A 62 -2.61 -0.01 -8.15
CA VAL A 62 -3.97 0.27 -7.71
C VAL A 62 -4.07 0.13 -6.20
N ASP A 63 -4.96 0.90 -5.58
CA ASP A 63 -5.26 0.77 -4.15
C ASP A 63 -6.34 -0.29 -3.87
N PRO A 64 -6.67 -0.58 -2.60
CA PRO A 64 -7.73 -1.54 -2.25
C PRO A 64 -9.13 -1.18 -2.76
N SER A 65 -9.38 0.09 -3.10
CA SER A 65 -10.64 0.54 -3.71
C SER A 65 -10.65 0.38 -5.23
N LEU A 66 -9.61 -0.24 -5.80
CA LEU A 66 -9.37 -0.40 -7.23
C LEU A 66 -9.17 0.92 -7.98
N GLU A 67 -8.75 1.97 -7.27
CA GLU A 67 -8.41 3.24 -7.90
C GLU A 67 -6.94 3.24 -8.33
N ARG A 68 -6.67 3.83 -9.50
CA ARG A 68 -5.32 3.89 -10.06
C ARG A 68 -4.47 4.93 -9.32
N ARG A 69 -3.37 4.46 -8.74
CA ARG A 69 -2.42 5.27 -7.96
C ARG A 69 -1.17 5.65 -8.74
N TYR A 70 -0.68 4.73 -9.57
CA TYR A 70 0.48 4.99 -10.43
C TYR A 70 0.34 4.26 -11.77
N ILE A 71 0.93 4.87 -12.80
CA ILE A 71 1.12 4.24 -14.11
C ILE A 71 2.54 4.52 -14.60
N GLY A 72 3.24 3.45 -14.97
CA GLY A 72 4.62 3.50 -15.46
C GLY A 72 4.75 2.75 -16.77
N ASP A 73 5.34 3.40 -17.76
CA ASP A 73 5.68 2.77 -19.04
C ASP A 73 7.10 2.21 -18.98
N TYR A 74 7.32 1.05 -19.60
CA TYR A 74 8.67 0.53 -19.79
C TYR A 74 8.91 0.02 -21.20
N SER A 75 10.06 0.40 -21.77
CA SER A 75 10.51 -0.01 -23.09
C SER A 75 11.52 -1.14 -23.01
N GLY A 76 11.55 -2.01 -24.01
CA GLY A 76 12.56 -3.08 -24.10
C GLY A 76 12.17 -4.35 -23.34
N SER A 77 13.17 -5.19 -23.05
CA SER A 77 12.95 -6.54 -22.50
C SER A 77 12.74 -6.55 -20.98
N SER A 78 13.07 -5.46 -20.28
CA SER A 78 13.09 -5.36 -18.82
C SER A 78 12.80 -3.93 -18.35
N ILE A 79 12.35 -3.81 -17.10
CA ILE A 79 12.19 -2.52 -16.41
C ILE A 79 13.58 -2.01 -16.00
N SER A 80 13.88 -0.74 -16.24
CA SER A 80 15.14 -0.13 -15.81
C SER A 80 15.16 0.16 -14.32
N ASN A 81 16.35 0.27 -13.72
CA ASN A 81 16.49 0.57 -12.29
C ASN A 81 15.84 1.91 -11.89
N SER A 82 15.84 2.92 -12.78
CA SER A 82 15.18 4.20 -12.49
C SER A 82 13.67 4.04 -12.40
N GLN A 83 13.06 3.34 -13.36
CA GLN A 83 11.62 3.02 -13.34
C GLN A 83 11.24 2.18 -12.13
N LEU A 84 12.10 1.23 -11.74
CA LEU A 84 11.87 0.40 -10.57
C LEU A 84 11.91 1.23 -9.28
N ASN A 85 12.84 2.16 -9.16
CA ASN A 85 12.92 3.06 -8.00
C ASN A 85 11.68 3.96 -7.89
N GLU A 86 11.15 4.46 -9.02
CA GLU A 86 9.90 5.22 -9.04
C GLU A 86 8.73 4.37 -8.58
N LEU A 87 8.59 3.14 -9.10
CA LEU A 87 7.55 2.21 -8.68
C LEU A 87 7.64 1.91 -7.18
N TYR A 88 8.84 1.65 -6.64
CA TYR A 88 9.04 1.40 -5.22
C TYR A 88 8.65 2.60 -4.35
N ALA A 89 8.94 3.83 -4.79
CA ALA A 89 8.51 5.03 -4.07
C ALA A 89 6.98 5.12 -3.99
N GLN A 90 6.27 4.79 -5.09
CA GLN A 90 4.81 4.81 -5.11
C GLN A 90 4.20 3.70 -4.25
N ILE A 91 4.79 2.50 -4.25
CA ILE A 91 4.40 1.41 -3.35
C ILE A 91 4.57 1.83 -1.90
N GLN A 92 5.69 2.48 -1.55
CA GLN A 92 5.91 2.94 -0.19
C GLN A 92 4.85 3.97 0.25
N ILE A 93 4.47 4.91 -0.62
CA ILE A 93 3.40 5.87 -0.35
C ILE A 93 2.08 5.14 -0.05
N LEU A 94 1.70 4.13 -0.84
CA LEU A 94 0.48 3.37 -0.57
C LEU A 94 0.53 2.61 0.75
N ILE A 95 1.69 2.02 1.07
CA ILE A 95 1.88 1.36 2.37
C ILE A 95 1.72 2.38 3.49
N ASP A 96 2.33 3.55 3.38
CA ASP A 96 2.24 4.60 4.39
C ASP A 96 0.80 5.13 4.54
N GLU A 97 0.05 5.26 3.45
CA GLU A 97 -1.38 5.60 3.48
C GLU A 97 -2.23 4.51 4.15
N MET A 98 -1.89 3.24 3.94
CA MET A 98 -2.55 2.10 4.61
C MET A 98 -2.15 1.96 6.08
N VAL A 99 -0.99 2.49 6.48
CA VAL A 99 -0.40 2.40 7.82
C VAL A 99 -0.54 3.73 8.58
N SER A 100 -1.13 4.76 7.97
CA SER A 100 -1.44 6.06 8.56
C SER A 100 -2.58 5.95 9.60
N SER A 101 -2.42 5.09 10.61
CA SER A 101 -3.03 5.32 11.91
C SER A 101 -2.32 6.52 12.51
N VAL A 102 -3.07 7.57 12.85
CA VAL A 102 -2.51 8.66 13.65
C VAL A 102 -1.99 8.03 14.95
N PRO A 103 -0.73 8.24 15.37
CA PRO A 103 -0.24 7.64 16.61
C PRO A 103 -1.14 8.03 17.78
N GLY A 104 -1.67 7.02 18.49
CA GLY A 104 -2.66 7.21 19.54
C GLY A 104 -4.13 7.24 19.10
N ASP A 105 -4.45 7.18 17.80
CA ASP A 105 -5.82 6.98 17.30
C ASP A 105 -6.22 5.50 17.48
N ILE A 106 -6.94 5.23 18.56
CA ILE A 106 -7.29 3.88 18.99
C ILE A 106 -8.58 3.42 18.32
N ASN A 107 -9.46 4.35 17.95
CA ASN A 107 -10.74 4.03 17.32
C ASN A 107 -10.66 4.01 15.78
N ALA A 108 -9.51 4.37 15.21
CA ALA A 108 -9.20 4.43 13.78
C ALA A 108 -10.13 5.35 12.99
N ASP A 109 -10.58 6.45 13.61
CA ASP A 109 -11.42 7.46 12.94
C ASP A 109 -10.61 8.53 12.18
N GLY A 110 -9.28 8.50 12.30
CA GLY A 110 -8.35 9.39 11.63
C GLY A 110 -8.08 10.69 12.41
N GLU A 111 -8.68 10.87 13.58
CA GLU A 111 -8.45 12.01 14.47
C GLU A 111 -7.84 11.55 15.80
N LEU A 112 -6.84 12.28 16.31
CA LEU A 112 -6.35 12.06 17.67
C LEU A 112 -7.07 13.03 18.61
N ASN A 113 -8.01 12.54 19.42
CA ASN A 113 -8.78 13.38 20.32
C ASN A 113 -9.06 12.71 21.70
N VAL A 114 -9.97 13.30 22.48
CA VAL A 114 -10.29 12.83 23.84
C VAL A 114 -10.96 11.44 23.85
N VAL A 115 -11.61 11.04 22.77
CA VAL A 115 -12.22 9.71 22.62
C VAL A 115 -11.14 8.63 22.64
N ASP A 116 -10.01 8.87 22.00
CA ASP A 116 -8.87 7.97 22.04
C ASP A 116 -8.26 7.88 23.43
N VAL A 117 -8.17 9.00 24.14
CA VAL A 117 -7.65 9.03 25.53
C VAL A 117 -8.50 8.12 26.43
N ILE A 118 -9.81 8.16 26.27
CA ILE A 118 -10.73 7.27 27.00
C ILE A 118 -10.44 5.81 26.65
N SER A 119 -10.19 5.50 25.38
CA SER A 119 -9.84 4.15 24.93
C SER A 119 -8.52 3.66 25.55
N VAL A 120 -7.49 4.51 25.60
CA VAL A 120 -6.22 4.20 26.27
C VAL A 120 -6.43 3.94 27.76
N VAL A 121 -7.21 4.77 28.46
CA VAL A 121 -7.53 4.55 29.88
C VAL A 121 -8.24 3.21 30.09
N ASN A 122 -9.16 2.82 29.20
CA ASN A 122 -9.83 1.53 29.28
C ASN A 122 -8.85 0.36 29.11
N LEU A 123 -7.89 0.45 28.18
CA LEU A 123 -6.84 -0.56 28.00
C LEU A 123 -5.96 -0.69 29.26
N ILE A 124 -5.55 0.44 29.84
CA ILE A 124 -4.77 0.47 31.10
C ILE A 124 -5.55 -0.22 32.23
N LEU A 125 -6.84 0.08 32.37
CA LEU A 125 -7.69 -0.52 33.40
C LEU A 125 -7.94 -2.02 33.17
N ALA A 126 -7.94 -2.47 31.91
CA ALA A 126 -8.04 -3.87 31.53
C ALA A 126 -6.70 -4.63 31.67
N GLY A 127 -5.58 -3.91 31.83
CA GLY A 127 -4.24 -4.49 31.80
C GLY A 127 -3.85 -5.01 30.41
N GLU A 128 -4.46 -4.45 29.36
CA GLU A 128 -4.19 -4.80 27.96
C GLU A 128 -3.14 -3.86 27.39
N TYR A 129 -2.27 -4.38 26.53
CA TYR A 129 -1.27 -3.59 25.81
C TYR A 129 -1.70 -3.41 24.36
N ASN A 130 -1.57 -2.20 23.85
CA ASN A 130 -1.73 -1.86 22.44
C ASN A 130 -0.56 -0.98 22.02
N GLN A 131 0.16 -1.39 20.98
CA GLN A 131 1.32 -0.68 20.46
C GLN A 131 0.98 0.72 19.93
N VAL A 132 -0.23 0.92 19.41
CA VAL A 132 -0.70 2.24 18.93
C VAL A 132 -0.95 3.19 20.11
N ALA A 133 -1.25 2.64 21.29
CA ALA A 133 -1.48 3.40 22.52
C ALA A 133 -0.19 3.72 23.29
N ASP A 134 0.93 3.08 22.95
CA ASP A 134 2.26 3.31 23.55
C ASP A 134 2.91 4.55 22.92
N ILE A 135 2.46 5.72 23.35
CA ILE A 135 2.85 7.00 22.75
C ILE A 135 4.32 7.31 23.03
N ASN A 136 4.82 6.90 24.18
CA ASN A 136 6.18 7.23 24.60
C ASN A 136 7.22 6.16 24.16
N ASN A 137 6.75 5.02 23.63
CA ASN A 137 7.53 3.89 23.13
C ASN A 137 8.46 3.24 24.17
N ASP A 138 8.04 3.20 25.44
CA ASP A 138 8.78 2.50 26.52
C ASP A 138 8.38 1.02 26.65
N ASN A 139 7.49 0.53 25.78
CA ASN A 139 6.92 -0.83 25.81
C ASN A 139 6.04 -1.11 27.03
N ALA A 140 5.53 -0.08 27.70
CA ALA A 140 4.53 -0.20 28.75
C ALA A 140 3.36 0.73 28.47
N LEU A 141 2.13 0.23 28.61
CA LEU A 141 0.93 1.07 28.49
C LEU A 141 0.48 1.52 29.87
N ASN A 142 0.69 2.79 30.19
CA ASN A 142 0.34 3.35 31.49
C ASN A 142 -0.01 4.86 31.43
N VAL A 143 -0.12 5.51 32.59
CA VAL A 143 -0.51 6.93 32.67
C VAL A 143 0.48 7.87 31.98
N THR A 144 1.74 7.48 31.78
CA THR A 144 2.72 8.29 31.04
C THR A 144 2.37 8.42 29.56
N ASP A 145 1.74 7.41 28.97
CA ASP A 145 1.22 7.48 27.60
C ASP A 145 0.05 8.44 27.49
N VAL A 146 -0.87 8.38 28.45
CA VAL A 146 -2.02 9.31 28.53
C VAL A 146 -1.53 10.77 28.60
N ILE A 147 -0.52 11.05 29.43
CA ILE A 147 0.06 12.39 29.54
C ILE A 147 0.67 12.83 28.20
N SER A 148 1.44 11.95 27.56
CA SER A 148 2.08 12.22 26.27
C SER A 148 1.04 12.49 25.18
N MET A 149 -0.04 11.72 25.16
CA MET A 149 -1.15 11.85 24.23
C MET A 149 -1.91 13.16 24.40
N VAL A 150 -2.21 13.57 25.64
CA VAL A 150 -2.83 14.86 25.93
C VAL A 150 -1.93 16.01 25.49
N ASN A 151 -0.61 15.90 25.66
CA ASN A 151 0.32 16.90 25.15
C ASN A 151 0.30 17.02 23.62
N LEU A 152 0.18 15.88 22.90
CA LEU A 152 0.03 15.88 21.44
C LEU A 152 -1.27 16.56 21.02
N ILE A 153 -2.40 16.22 21.66
CA ILE A 153 -3.72 16.82 21.37
C ILE A 153 -3.69 18.34 21.59
N LEU A 154 -3.03 18.81 22.65
CA LEU A 154 -2.95 20.25 22.98
C LEU A 154 -1.88 21.01 22.18
N SER A 155 -0.98 20.31 21.47
CA SER A 155 0.05 20.94 20.63
C SER A 155 -0.41 21.18 19.18
N ASN A 156 -1.61 20.69 18.83
CA ASN A 156 -2.33 20.99 17.60
C ASN A 156 -3.19 22.26 17.74
#